data_AF-A0A2W7ND90-F1
#
_entry.id   AF-A0A2W7ND90-F1
#
_cell.length_a   1.000
_cell.length_b   1.000
_cell.length_c   1.000
_cell.angle_alpha   90.00
_cell.angle_beta   90.00
_cell.angle_gamma   90.00
#
_symmetry.space_group_name_H-M   'P 1'
#
loop_
_entity.id
_entity.type
_entity.pdbx_description
1 polymer ?
#
loop_
_entity_poly.entity_id
_entity_poly.type
_entity_poly.pdbx_seq_one_letter_code
_entity_poly.pdbx_strand_id
1 'polypeptide(L)'
;MGHHPSRVAVSALVFAAILGGCSAPSPAEVERLCAERARAAAAPSGAVGVELGSGGSSHVGIGLSVSHDYIVGRDPDDVYRSCMARSTAGAEVIE
;
A
#
# COMPACT_ATOMS: atom_id res chain seq x y z
N MET A 1 20.43 27.89 -29.68
CA MET A 1 19.58 26.97 -28.88
C MET A 1 18.20 26.85 -29.51
N GLY A 2 18.04 25.99 -30.53
CA GLY A 2 16.74 25.77 -31.18
C GLY A 2 15.94 24.68 -30.45
N HIS A 3 14.90 25.07 -29.72
CA HIS A 3 13.93 24.13 -29.18
C HIS A 3 12.90 23.88 -30.29
N HIS A 4 12.97 22.72 -30.96
CA HIS A 4 11.90 22.32 -31.88
C HIS A 4 10.63 22.00 -31.08
N PRO A 5 9.45 22.53 -31.47
CA PRO A 5 8.21 22.37 -30.72
C PRO A 5 7.85 20.89 -30.49
N SER A 6 8.25 20.01 -31.40
CA SER A 6 8.07 18.55 -31.29
C SER A 6 8.85 17.92 -30.14
N ARG A 7 10.03 18.45 -29.77
CA ARG A 7 10.83 17.94 -28.64
C ARG A 7 10.22 18.30 -27.29
N VAL A 8 9.62 19.50 -27.21
CA VAL A 8 8.93 19.97 -25.99
C VAL A 8 7.64 19.16 -25.77
N ALA A 9 6.88 18.90 -26.85
CA ALA A 9 5.66 18.10 -26.77
C ALA A 9 5.93 16.65 -26.31
N VAL A 10 6.97 16.00 -26.83
CA VAL A 10 7.34 14.63 -26.43
C VAL A 10 7.76 14.58 -24.96
N SER A 11 8.54 15.57 -24.50
CA SER A 11 8.99 15.60 -23.10
C SER A 11 7.84 15.78 -22.12
N ALA A 12 6.84 16.62 -22.46
CA ALA A 12 5.66 16.82 -21.62
C ALA A 12 4.78 15.56 -21.53
N LEU A 13 4.65 14.82 -22.62
CA LEU A 13 3.83 13.61 -22.70
C LEU A 13 4.44 12.45 -21.89
N VAL A 14 5.77 12.31 -21.93
CA VAL A 14 6.50 11.36 -21.08
C VAL A 14 6.35 11.72 -19.60
N PHE A 15 6.43 13.01 -19.25
CA PHE A 15 6.27 13.46 -17.87
C PHE A 15 4.85 13.19 -17.33
N ALA A 16 3.82 13.45 -18.14
CA ALA A 16 2.43 13.15 -17.79
C ALA A 16 2.18 11.63 -17.64
N ALA A 17 2.79 10.82 -18.50
CA ALA A 17 2.68 9.35 -18.43
C ALA A 17 3.30 8.77 -17.15
N ILE A 18 4.37 9.37 -16.62
CA ILE A 18 5.01 8.94 -15.37
C ILE A 18 4.15 9.31 -14.14
N LEU A 19 3.33 10.37 -14.23
CA LEU A 19 2.50 10.86 -13.12
C LEU A 19 1.13 10.17 -13.02
N GLY A 20 0.63 9.54 -14.08
CA GLY A 20 -0.73 8.96 -14.13
C GLY A 20 -0.91 7.58 -13.48
N GLY A 21 0.03 7.09 -12.68
CA GLY A 21 0.08 5.69 -12.25
C GLY A 21 -0.76 5.28 -11.03
N CYS A 22 -1.45 6.20 -10.35
CA CYS A 22 -2.24 5.86 -9.15
C CYS A 22 -3.72 5.71 -9.48
N SER A 23 -4.22 4.46 -9.52
CA SER A 23 -5.66 4.19 -9.51
C SER A 23 -6.17 4.01 -8.08
N ALA A 24 -7.39 4.47 -7.81
CA ALA A 24 -8.06 4.20 -6.54
C ALA A 24 -8.25 2.68 -6.35
N PRO A 25 -8.11 2.16 -5.12
CA PRO A 25 -8.38 0.76 -4.83
C PRO A 25 -9.86 0.43 -5.08
N SER A 26 -10.14 -0.82 -5.48
CA SER A 26 -11.52 -1.29 -5.59
C SER A 26 -12.17 -1.38 -4.19
N PRO A 27 -13.51 -1.32 -4.08
CA PRO A 27 -14.20 -1.46 -2.79
C PRO A 27 -13.80 -2.75 -2.05
N ALA A 28 -13.68 -3.86 -2.75
CA ALA A 28 -13.25 -5.14 -2.18
C ALA A 28 -11.80 -5.10 -1.67
N GLU A 29 -10.91 -4.36 -2.36
CA GLU A 29 -9.52 -4.16 -1.91
C GLU A 29 -9.48 -3.35 -0.62
N VAL A 30 -10.30 -2.30 -0.52
CA VAL A 30 -10.42 -1.47 0.68
C VAL A 30 -10.93 -2.29 1.87
N GLU A 31 -12.00 -3.08 1.68
CA GLU A 31 -12.53 -3.95 2.72
C GLU A 31 -11.46 -4.93 3.23
N ARG A 32 -10.73 -5.56 2.30
CA ARG A 32 -9.65 -6.50 2.64
C ARG A 32 -8.54 -5.83 3.44
N LEU A 33 -8.10 -4.64 3.01
CA LEU A 33 -7.08 -3.85 3.69
C LEU A 33 -7.52 -3.46 5.10
N CYS A 34 -8.75 -2.99 5.26
CA CYS A 34 -9.28 -2.59 6.56
C CYS A 34 -9.48 -3.79 7.50
N ALA A 35 -9.90 -4.94 6.97
CA ALA A 35 -9.99 -6.19 7.73
C ALA A 35 -8.61 -6.73 8.17
N GLU A 36 -7.58 -6.58 7.34
CA GLU A 36 -6.19 -6.87 7.73
C GLU A 36 -5.72 -5.98 8.87
N ARG A 37 -6.02 -4.68 8.82
CA ARG A 37 -5.69 -3.73 9.89
C ARG A 37 -6.38 -4.06 11.22
N ALA A 38 -7.66 -4.41 11.18
CA ALA A 38 -8.41 -4.81 12.36
C ALA A 38 -7.81 -6.07 13.01
N ARG A 39 -7.46 -7.08 12.18
CA ARG A 39 -6.76 -8.29 12.66
C ARG A 39 -5.41 -7.97 13.30
N ALA A 40 -4.65 -7.06 12.71
CA ALA A 40 -3.35 -6.63 13.24
C ALA A 40 -3.48 -5.83 14.56
N ALA A 41 -4.64 -5.24 14.86
CA ALA A 41 -4.93 -4.61 16.14
C ALA A 41 -5.32 -5.64 17.22
N ALA A 42 -5.91 -6.77 16.83
CA ALA A 42 -6.26 -7.85 17.73
C ALA A 42 -5.05 -8.73 18.13
N ALA A 43 -4.08 -8.91 17.23
CA ALA A 43 -2.89 -9.72 17.49
C ALA A 43 -1.68 -9.32 16.63
N PRO A 44 -0.44 -9.62 17.07
CA PRO A 44 0.75 -9.50 16.25
C PRO A 44 0.68 -10.37 14.98
N SER A 45 1.28 -9.88 13.90
CA SER A 45 1.35 -10.61 12.63
C SER A 45 2.72 -11.29 12.47
N GLY A 46 2.73 -12.57 12.09
CA GLY A 46 3.94 -13.33 11.81
C GLY A 46 4.12 -13.59 10.32
N ALA A 47 5.37 -13.68 9.87
CA ALA A 47 5.73 -14.12 8.53
C ALA A 47 6.89 -15.12 8.59
N VAL A 48 6.88 -16.12 7.70
CA VAL A 48 7.99 -17.06 7.52
C VAL A 48 8.41 -16.99 6.07
N GLY A 49 9.69 -16.71 5.83
CA GLY A 49 10.29 -16.62 4.50
C GLY A 49 11.29 -17.74 4.29
N VAL A 50 11.33 -18.29 3.07
CA VAL A 50 12.38 -19.20 2.64
C VAL A 50 13.00 -18.61 1.37
N GLU A 51 14.29 -18.36 1.41
CA GLU A 51 15.05 -17.81 0.29
C GLU A 51 16.04 -18.85 -0.26
N LEU A 52 16.00 -19.03 -1.58
CA LEU A 52 16.86 -19.95 -2.31
C LEU A 52 17.93 -19.16 -3.07
N GLY A 53 19.19 -19.41 -2.75
CA GLY A 53 20.35 -18.79 -3.40
C GLY A 53 20.85 -19.61 -4.59
N SER A 54 21.42 -18.92 -5.59
CA SER A 54 21.85 -19.52 -6.86
C SER A 54 23.06 -20.48 -6.77
N GLY A 55 23.58 -20.74 -5.57
CA GLY A 55 24.70 -21.67 -5.29
C GLY A 55 24.33 -22.87 -4.41
N GLY A 56 23.03 -23.14 -4.23
CA GLY A 56 22.54 -24.22 -3.36
C GLY A 56 22.41 -23.83 -1.88
N SER A 57 22.64 -22.56 -1.53
CA SER A 57 22.35 -22.03 -0.21
C SER A 57 20.84 -21.81 -0.04
N SER A 58 20.30 -22.15 1.13
CA SER A 58 18.93 -21.83 1.51
C SER A 58 18.93 -21.10 2.84
N HIS A 59 18.07 -20.11 2.99
CA HIS A 59 17.89 -19.32 4.20
C HIS A 59 16.44 -19.38 4.63
N VAL A 60 16.20 -19.52 5.92
CA VAL A 60 14.86 -19.47 6.52
C VAL A 60 14.83 -18.27 7.46
N GLY A 61 13.87 -17.39 7.27
CA GLY A 61 13.65 -16.20 8.08
C GLY A 61 12.29 -16.24 8.75
N ILE A 62 12.23 -15.76 10.00
CA ILE A 62 10.98 -15.48 10.71
C ILE A 62 10.88 -13.98 10.98
N GLY A 63 9.72 -13.41 10.70
CA GLY A 63 9.40 -12.00 10.94
C GLY A 63 8.21 -11.88 11.88
N LEU A 64 8.30 -10.98 12.84
CA LEU A 64 7.19 -10.60 13.71
C LEU A 64 6.94 -9.10 13.56
N SER A 65 5.69 -8.74 13.30
CA SER A 65 5.24 -7.36 13.17
C SER A 65 4.18 -7.07 14.22
N VAL A 66 4.37 -5.99 14.96
CA VAL A 66 3.43 -5.52 15.97
C VAL A 66 2.87 -4.17 15.51
N SER A 67 1.55 -4.06 15.43
CA SER A 67 0.90 -2.80 15.07
C SER A 67 0.88 -1.84 16.25
N HIS A 68 0.87 -0.53 15.97
CA HIS A 68 0.70 0.47 17.03
C HIS A 68 -0.66 0.33 17.73
N ASP A 69 -1.71 0.05 16.96
CA ASP A 69 -3.08 -0.15 17.47
C ASP A 69 -3.16 -1.33 18.45
N TYR A 70 -2.39 -2.40 18.23
CA TYR A 70 -2.24 -3.51 19.19
C TYR A 70 -1.53 -3.07 20.47
N ILE A 71 -0.45 -2.30 20.36
CA ILE A 71 0.32 -1.84 21.54
C ILE A 71 -0.54 -0.97 22.46
N VAL A 72 -1.38 -0.12 21.88
CA VAL A 72 -2.28 0.75 22.65
C VAL A 72 -3.61 0.09 23.00
N GLY A 73 -3.82 -1.16 22.61
CA GLY A 73 -5.04 -1.92 22.91
C GLY A 73 -6.29 -1.32 22.27
N ARG A 74 -6.19 -0.79 21.05
CA ARG A 74 -7.33 -0.21 20.34
C ARG A 74 -8.30 -1.31 19.92
N ASP A 75 -9.59 -1.03 20.04
CA ASP A 75 -10.64 -1.95 19.60
C ASP A 75 -10.55 -2.22 18.07
N PRO A 76 -10.59 -3.49 17.63
CA PRO A 76 -10.51 -3.85 16.21
C PRO A 76 -11.65 -3.32 15.34
N ASP A 77 -12.88 -3.23 15.87
CA ASP A 77 -14.03 -2.72 15.12
C ASP A 77 -13.90 -1.20 14.89
N ASP A 78 -13.37 -0.48 15.88
CA ASP A 78 -13.02 0.94 15.75
C ASP A 78 -11.94 1.19 14.70
N VAL A 79 -10.92 0.33 14.63
CA VAL A 79 -9.86 0.38 13.60
C VAL A 79 -10.45 0.19 12.21
N TYR A 80 -11.30 -0.82 12.04
CA TYR A 80 -11.93 -1.11 10.75
C TYR A 80 -12.76 0.09 10.26
N ARG A 81 -13.65 0.62 11.12
CA ARG A 81 -14.50 1.77 10.78
C ARG A 81 -13.69 3.01 10.43
N SER A 82 -12.63 3.28 11.20
CA SER A 82 -11.73 4.41 10.94
C SER A 82 -10.99 4.27 9.61
N CYS A 83 -10.59 3.05 9.25
CA CYS A 83 -9.95 2.75 7.98
C CYS A 83 -10.91 2.94 6.80
N MET A 84 -12.13 2.42 6.90
CA MET A 84 -13.16 2.58 5.86
C MET A 84 -13.47 4.06 5.60
N ALA A 85 -13.73 4.82 6.67
CA ALA A 85 -14.02 6.26 6.57
C ALA A 85 -12.89 7.07 5.93
N ARG A 86 -11.63 6.70 6.20
CA ARG A 86 -10.46 7.37 5.59
C ARG A 86 -10.27 7.01 4.13
N SER A 87 -10.57 5.76 3.76
CA SER A 87 -10.41 5.26 2.40
C SER A 87 -11.45 5.86 1.45
N THR A 88 -12.67 6.13 1.95
CA THR A 88 -13.71 6.82 1.18
C THR A 88 -13.43 8.32 1.00
N ALA A 89 -12.78 8.98 1.96
CA ALA A 89 -12.44 10.40 1.87
C ALA A 89 -11.34 10.73 0.83
N GLY A 90 -10.44 9.79 0.55
CA GLY A 90 -9.37 9.97 -0.44
C GLY A 90 -9.80 9.81 -1.90
N ALA A 91 -10.98 9.22 -2.15
CA ALA A 91 -11.54 9.10 -3.50
C ALA A 91 -12.15 10.42 -4.02
N GLU A 92 -12.40 11.38 -3.14
CA GLU A 92 -13.07 12.66 -3.45
C GLU A 92 -12.10 13.76 -3.92
N VAL A 93 -10.77 13.54 -3.85
CA VAL A 93 -9.77 14.58 -4.22
C VAL A 93 -9.54 14.72 -5.73
N ILE A 94 -10.46 14.22 -6.55
CA ILE A 94 -10.48 14.38 -8.00
C ILE A 94 -11.85 14.94 -8.42
N GLU A 95 -12.21 16.13 -7.95
CA GLU A 95 -13.16 17.01 -8.66
C GLU A 95 -12.62 18.43 -8.76
#